data_AF-A0A2N2M681-F1
#
_entry.id   AF-A0A2N2M681-F1
#
_cell.length_a   1.000
_cell.length_b   1.000
_cell.length_c   1.000
_cell.angle_alpha   90.00
_cell.angle_beta   90.00
_cell.angle_gamma   90.00
#
_symmetry.space_group_name_H-M   'P 1'
#
loop_
_entity.id
_entity.type
_entity.pdbx_description
1 polymer ?
#
loop_
_entity_poly.entity_id
_entity_poly.type
_entity_poly.pdbx_seq_one_letter_code
_entity_poly.pdbx_strand_id
1 'polypeptide(L)'
;MSALDKKIQDYIARFSKEKLRTGDSILYAMVGISFLIAALVSLVYSYWDFSSIIWNVNDPRNAAVAIIRFVSDLLLVIIIMEVMGTVIRYLEDHKTDLRPFLNIGIVSATRGILSISAKLSVETLQGQAFADAMIELVVNVIVILVLGITLKLLSNTVDVGERKVKTPSPDRS
;
A
#
# COMPACT_ATOMS: atom_id res chain seq x y z
N MET A 1 49.09 11.33 -16.78
CA MET A 1 47.61 11.36 -16.79
C MET A 1 47.17 12.18 -15.59
N SER A 2 46.50 13.30 -15.85
CA SER A 2 46.63 14.57 -15.11
C SER A 2 45.68 14.68 -13.90
N ALA A 3 46.19 15.21 -12.79
CA ALA A 3 45.41 15.57 -11.59
C ALA A 3 44.24 16.55 -11.86
N LEU A 4 44.26 17.21 -13.03
CA LEU A 4 43.17 18.05 -13.53
C LEU A 4 41.92 17.23 -13.86
N ASP A 5 42.09 16.03 -14.42
CA ASP A 5 40.99 15.15 -14.82
C ASP A 5 40.24 14.61 -13.60
N LYS A 6 40.99 14.32 -12.53
CA LYS A 6 40.44 13.86 -11.25
C LYS A 6 39.63 14.94 -10.54
N LYS A 7 40.10 16.21 -10.58
CA LYS A 7 39.36 17.36 -10.04
C LYS A 7 38.07 17.64 -10.79
N ILE A 8 38.07 17.50 -12.12
CA ILE A 8 36.87 17.70 -12.96
C ILE A 8 35.85 16.60 -12.70
N GLN A 9 36.29 15.34 -12.66
CA GLN A 9 35.46 14.19 -12.27
C GLN A 9 34.82 14.38 -10.88
N ASP A 10 35.60 14.79 -9.88
CA ASP A 10 35.09 15.03 -8.51
C ASP A 10 34.12 16.22 -8.44
N TYR A 11 34.31 17.26 -9.26
CA TYR A 11 33.41 18.42 -9.30
C TYR A 11 32.07 18.07 -9.97
N ILE A 12 32.10 17.33 -11.08
CA ILE A 12 30.90 16.85 -11.78
C ILE A 12 30.12 15.85 -10.89
N ALA A 13 30.82 14.95 -10.19
CA ALA A 13 30.19 14.00 -9.28
C ALA A 13 29.51 14.68 -8.07
N ARG A 14 30.09 15.75 -7.52
CA ARG A 14 29.46 16.52 -6.43
C ARG A 14 28.28 17.37 -6.91
N PHE A 15 28.36 17.98 -8.09
CA PHE A 15 27.27 18.80 -8.64
C PHE A 15 26.07 17.95 -9.04
N SER A 16 26.31 16.75 -9.57
CA SER A 16 25.26 15.78 -9.90
C SER A 16 24.53 15.30 -8.63
N LYS A 17 25.24 15.04 -7.53
CA LYS A 17 24.63 14.62 -6.25
C LYS A 17 23.73 15.69 -5.62
N GLU A 18 24.10 16.96 -5.70
CA GLU A 18 23.30 18.05 -5.11
C GLU A 18 22.00 18.31 -5.91
N LYS A 19 22.07 18.26 -7.25
CA LYS A 19 20.91 18.45 -8.14
C LYS A 19 19.94 17.26 -8.15
N LEU A 20 20.43 16.02 -8.01
CA LEU A 20 19.57 14.83 -7.94
C LEU A 20 18.75 14.81 -6.66
N ARG A 21 19.37 15.15 -5.52
CA ARG A 21 18.73 15.13 -4.20
C ARG A 21 17.56 16.12 -4.08
N THR A 22 17.64 17.28 -4.75
CA THR A 22 16.52 18.24 -4.78
C THR A 22 15.37 17.79 -5.68
N GLY A 23 15.68 17.12 -6.81
CA GLY A 23 14.66 16.59 -7.73
C GLY A 23 13.76 15.55 -7.06
N ASP A 24 14.37 14.65 -6.29
CA ASP A 24 13.70 13.61 -5.53
C ASP A 24 12.71 14.20 -4.51
N SER A 25 13.14 15.18 -3.70
CA SER A 25 12.23 15.84 -2.74
C SER A 25 11.02 16.53 -3.39
N ILE A 26 11.18 17.12 -4.58
CA ILE A 26 10.06 17.77 -5.29
C ILE A 26 9.03 16.74 -5.73
N LEU A 27 9.49 15.60 -6.28
CA LEU A 27 8.60 14.50 -6.67
C LEU A 27 7.86 13.95 -5.45
N TYR A 28 8.53 13.83 -4.30
CA TYR A 28 7.93 13.25 -3.10
C TYR A 28 6.85 14.16 -2.54
N ALA A 29 7.12 15.47 -2.52
CA ALA A 29 6.14 16.47 -2.16
C ALA A 29 4.94 16.44 -3.11
N MET A 30 5.17 16.39 -4.43
CA MET A 30 4.09 16.38 -5.42
C MET A 30 3.20 15.14 -5.31
N VAL A 31 3.81 13.95 -5.19
CA VAL A 31 3.07 12.69 -5.06
C VAL A 31 2.33 12.62 -3.71
N GLY A 32 3.00 13.00 -2.62
CA GLY A 32 2.40 13.07 -1.29
C GLY A 32 1.20 14.01 -1.24
N ILE A 33 1.32 15.22 -1.81
CA ILE A 33 0.22 16.18 -1.93
C ILE A 33 -0.93 15.61 -2.76
N SER A 34 -0.63 14.91 -3.86
CA SER A 34 -1.66 14.32 -4.73
C SER A 34 -2.49 13.26 -3.99
N PHE A 35 -1.81 12.36 -3.27
CA PHE A 35 -2.48 11.36 -2.43
C PHE A 35 -3.24 11.99 -1.26
N LEU A 36 -2.69 13.03 -0.64
CA LEU A 36 -3.34 13.77 0.44
C LEU A 36 -4.65 14.41 -0.03
N ILE A 37 -4.62 15.10 -1.18
CA ILE A 37 -5.81 15.72 -1.78
C ILE A 37 -6.83 14.62 -2.14
N ALA A 38 -6.41 13.53 -2.76
CA ALA A 38 -7.30 12.42 -3.09
C ALA A 38 -7.97 11.82 -1.84
N ALA A 39 -7.20 11.59 -0.76
CA ALA A 39 -7.72 11.13 0.52
C ALA A 39 -8.73 12.11 1.11
N LEU A 40 -8.39 13.41 1.14
CA LEU A 40 -9.24 14.46 1.70
C LEU A 40 -10.54 14.60 0.91
N VAL A 41 -10.47 14.67 -0.41
CA VAL A 41 -11.64 14.77 -1.30
C VAL A 41 -12.53 13.54 -1.14
N SER A 42 -11.95 12.34 -1.15
CA SER A 42 -12.72 11.10 -0.98
C SER A 42 -13.36 11.02 0.40
N LEU A 43 -12.69 11.50 1.45
CA LEU A 43 -13.23 11.56 2.80
C LEU A 43 -14.42 12.53 2.89
N VAL A 44 -14.24 13.76 2.40
CA VAL A 44 -15.30 14.78 2.41
C VAL A 44 -16.50 14.32 1.59
N TYR A 45 -16.26 13.74 0.41
CA TYR A 45 -17.32 13.19 -0.43
C TYR A 45 -18.07 12.06 0.27
N SER A 46 -17.37 11.14 0.91
CA SER A 46 -17.98 10.03 1.65
C SER A 46 -18.87 10.51 2.81
N TYR A 47 -18.39 11.49 3.59
CA TYR A 47 -19.19 12.11 4.64
C TYR A 47 -20.42 12.83 4.08
N TRP A 48 -20.26 13.54 2.96
CA TRP A 48 -21.36 14.24 2.30
C TRP A 48 -22.42 13.27 1.78
N ASP A 49 -22.01 12.23 1.04
CA ASP A 49 -22.88 11.19 0.48
C ASP A 49 -23.63 10.46 1.60
N PHE A 50 -22.91 9.96 2.60
CA PHE A 50 -23.50 9.25 3.75
C PHE A 50 -24.53 10.11 4.48
N SER A 51 -24.18 11.36 4.79
CA SER A 51 -25.10 12.31 5.43
C SER A 51 -26.36 12.46 4.58
N SER A 52 -26.21 12.78 3.29
CA SER A 52 -27.36 13.00 2.39
C SER A 52 -28.34 11.83 2.30
N ILE A 53 -27.82 10.59 2.37
CA ILE A 53 -28.64 9.38 2.32
C ILE A 53 -29.35 9.14 3.66
N ILE A 54 -28.64 9.28 4.79
CA ILE A 54 -29.19 9.03 6.12
C ILE A 54 -30.30 10.02 6.49
N TRP A 55 -30.17 11.29 6.11
CA TRP A 55 -31.21 12.30 6.36
C TRP A 55 -32.52 12.00 5.61
N ASN A 56 -32.47 11.26 4.50
CA ASN A 56 -33.62 10.96 3.66
C ASN A 56 -34.15 9.53 3.85
N VAL A 57 -33.59 8.76 4.78
CA VAL A 57 -33.89 7.35 4.91
C VAL A 57 -35.13 7.13 5.79
N ASN A 58 -36.14 6.48 5.22
CA ASN A 58 -37.35 6.08 5.96
C ASN A 58 -37.35 4.57 6.28
N ASP A 59 -36.50 3.79 5.62
CA ASP A 59 -36.43 2.33 5.75
C ASP A 59 -35.10 1.86 6.38
N PRO A 60 -35.13 0.96 7.39
CA PRO A 60 -33.92 0.44 8.03
C PRO A 60 -32.94 -0.25 7.08
N ARG A 61 -33.45 -0.87 5.99
CA ARG A 61 -32.62 -1.58 5.01
C ARG A 61 -31.72 -0.61 4.22
N ASN A 62 -32.27 0.53 3.81
CA ASN A 62 -31.54 1.55 3.06
C ASN A 62 -30.48 2.21 3.96
N ALA A 63 -30.75 2.34 5.26
CA ALA A 63 -29.76 2.81 6.23
C ALA A 63 -28.56 1.86 6.32
N ALA A 64 -28.80 0.55 6.37
CA ALA A 64 -27.73 -0.44 6.43
C ALA A 64 -26.84 -0.43 5.17
N VAL A 65 -27.44 -0.28 3.98
CA VAL A 65 -26.70 -0.13 2.72
C VAL A 65 -25.86 1.15 2.72
N ALA A 66 -26.41 2.27 3.21
CA ALA A 66 -25.67 3.54 3.32
C ALA A 66 -24.45 3.41 4.25
N ILE A 67 -24.60 2.72 5.39
CA ILE A 67 -23.50 2.44 6.33
C ILE A 67 -22.41 1.60 5.67
N ILE A 68 -22.77 0.54 4.94
CA ILE A 68 -21.77 -0.30 4.26
C ILE A 68 -21.01 0.50 3.19
N ARG A 69 -21.71 1.32 2.41
CA ARG A 69 -21.07 2.19 1.41
C ARG A 69 -20.11 3.17 2.08
N PHE A 70 -20.54 3.80 3.17
CA PHE A 70 -19.69 4.70 3.95
C PHE A 70 -18.44 3.99 4.49
N VAL A 71 -18.58 2.80 5.08
CA VAL A 71 -17.44 2.00 5.56
C VAL A 71 -16.51 1.64 4.39
N SER A 72 -17.07 1.23 3.25
CA SER A 72 -16.28 0.92 2.05
C SER A 72 -15.46 2.13 1.60
N ASP A 73 -16.05 3.33 1.59
CA ASP A 73 -15.38 4.57 1.23
C ASP A 73 -14.32 4.98 2.28
N LEU A 74 -14.58 4.82 3.58
CA LEU A 74 -13.58 5.06 4.61
C LEU A 74 -12.39 4.11 4.47
N LEU A 75 -12.64 2.84 4.17
CA LEU A 75 -11.57 1.90 3.86
C LEU A 75 -10.78 2.34 2.61
N LEU A 76 -11.39 3.04 1.63
CA LEU A 76 -10.67 3.63 0.50
C LEU A 76 -9.69 4.67 0.98
N VAL A 77 -10.14 5.58 1.84
CA VAL A 77 -9.32 6.64 2.40
C VAL A 77 -8.13 6.03 3.16
N ILE A 78 -8.36 4.99 3.95
CA ILE A 78 -7.30 4.27 4.66
C ILE A 78 -6.30 3.66 3.67
N ILE A 79 -6.76 3.01 2.59
CA ILE A 79 -5.85 2.50 1.55
C ILE A 79 -5.03 3.63 0.93
N ILE A 80 -5.66 4.74 0.56
CA ILE A 80 -4.97 5.88 -0.04
C ILE A 80 -3.86 6.38 0.92
N MET A 81 -4.17 6.49 2.21
CA MET A 81 -3.19 6.89 3.23
C MET A 81 -2.06 5.88 3.41
N GLU A 82 -2.37 4.59 3.36
CA GLU A 82 -1.37 3.52 3.50
C GLU A 82 -0.45 3.41 2.28
N VAL A 83 -1.03 3.58 1.09
CA VAL A 83 -0.29 3.71 -0.17
C VAL A 83 0.60 4.95 -0.12
N MET A 84 0.08 6.11 0.30
CA MET A 84 0.87 7.33 0.45
C MET A 84 2.10 7.11 1.33
N GLY A 85 1.93 6.54 2.52
CA GLY A 85 3.04 6.25 3.42
C GLY A 85 4.08 5.32 2.80
N THR A 86 3.64 4.37 2.00
CA THR A 86 4.55 3.44 1.32
C THR A 86 5.25 4.07 0.12
N VAL A 87 4.54 4.87 -0.67
CA VAL A 87 5.12 5.59 -1.79
C VAL A 87 6.19 6.55 -1.30
N ILE A 88 5.94 7.29 -0.21
CA ILE A 88 6.94 8.17 0.41
C ILE A 88 8.18 7.39 0.85
N ARG A 89 8.03 6.24 1.53
CA ARG A 89 9.16 5.39 1.96
C ARG A 89 9.94 4.80 0.79
N TYR A 90 9.23 4.30 -0.22
CA TYR A 90 9.84 3.73 -1.43
C TYR A 90 10.71 4.76 -2.16
N LEU A 91 10.16 5.98 -2.25
CA LEU A 91 10.82 7.12 -2.80
C LEU A 91 12.03 7.54 -1.94
N GLU A 92 11.90 7.64 -0.63
CA GLU A 92 13.00 8.03 0.28
C GLU A 92 14.21 7.10 0.19
N ASP A 93 13.99 5.78 0.24
CA ASP A 93 15.10 4.82 0.38
C ASP A 93 15.77 4.43 -0.95
N HIS A 94 15.14 4.69 -2.11
CA HIS A 94 15.61 4.29 -3.46
C HIS A 94 16.03 2.81 -3.62
N LYS A 95 15.77 1.99 -2.61
CA LYS A 95 16.03 0.55 -2.60
C LYS A 95 14.73 -0.14 -2.94
N THR A 96 14.79 -1.05 -3.90
CA THR A 96 13.67 -1.86 -4.37
C THR A 96 13.31 -2.93 -3.33
N ASP A 97 12.91 -2.51 -2.13
CA ASP A 97 12.35 -3.42 -1.15
C ASP A 97 10.92 -3.77 -1.58
N LEU A 98 10.70 -5.04 -1.86
CA LEU A 98 9.39 -5.56 -2.25
C LEU A 98 8.41 -5.63 -1.06
N ARG A 99 8.94 -5.59 0.18
CA ARG A 99 8.14 -5.75 1.40
C ARG A 99 7.01 -4.72 1.55
N PRO A 100 7.25 -3.40 1.35
CA PRO A 100 6.20 -2.40 1.44
C PRO A 100 5.12 -2.58 0.37
N PHE A 101 5.50 -2.97 -0.85
CA PHE A 101 4.54 -3.23 -1.93
C PHE A 101 3.66 -4.45 -1.64
N LEU A 102 4.24 -5.55 -1.16
CA LEU A 102 3.50 -6.75 -0.76
C LEU A 102 2.52 -6.43 0.39
N ASN A 103 2.94 -5.62 1.36
CA ASN A 103 2.07 -5.21 2.46
C ASN A 103 0.87 -4.40 1.97
N ILE A 104 1.07 -3.44 1.04
CA ILE A 104 -0.07 -2.73 0.42
C ILE A 104 -1.01 -3.72 -0.27
N GLY A 105 -0.48 -4.67 -1.04
CA GLY A 105 -1.30 -5.65 -1.74
C GLY A 105 -2.17 -6.47 -0.78
N ILE A 106 -1.61 -6.86 0.36
CA ILE A 106 -2.35 -7.57 1.42
C ILE A 106 -3.45 -6.66 2.00
N VAL A 107 -3.14 -5.42 2.37
CA VAL A 107 -4.12 -4.45 2.90
C VAL A 107 -5.24 -4.17 1.90
N SER A 108 -4.91 -4.06 0.61
CA SER A 108 -5.90 -3.85 -0.44
C SER A 108 -6.87 -5.03 -0.56
N ALA A 109 -6.34 -6.25 -0.54
CA ALA A 109 -7.16 -7.44 -0.63
C ALA A 109 -8.00 -7.69 0.65
N THR A 110 -7.46 -7.40 1.84
CA THR A 110 -8.21 -7.52 3.10
C THR A 110 -9.38 -6.54 3.15
N ARG A 111 -9.19 -5.30 2.68
CA ARG A 111 -10.30 -4.35 2.52
C ARG A 111 -11.39 -4.91 1.60
N GLY A 112 -11.01 -5.45 0.44
CA GLY A 112 -11.97 -6.03 -0.50
C GLY A 112 -12.84 -7.09 0.18
N ILE A 113 -12.20 -7.99 0.94
CA ILE A 113 -12.90 -9.01 1.73
C ILE A 113 -13.88 -8.40 2.72
N LEU A 114 -13.46 -7.39 3.49
CA LEU A 114 -14.33 -6.73 4.47
C LEU A 114 -15.55 -6.07 3.81
N SER A 115 -15.35 -5.37 2.70
CA SER A 115 -16.42 -4.69 1.97
C SER A 115 -17.42 -5.68 1.37
N ILE A 116 -16.92 -6.73 0.69
CA ILE A 116 -17.77 -7.77 0.08
C ILE A 116 -18.55 -8.54 1.16
N SER A 117 -17.88 -8.89 2.27
CA SER A 117 -18.52 -9.61 3.38
C SER A 117 -19.61 -8.78 4.06
N ALA A 118 -19.36 -7.48 4.27
CA ALA A 118 -20.34 -6.56 4.82
C ALA A 118 -21.55 -6.42 3.88
N LYS A 119 -21.32 -6.29 2.56
CA LYS A 119 -22.37 -6.23 1.55
C LYS A 119 -23.23 -7.49 1.55
N LEU A 120 -22.61 -8.68 1.54
CA LEU A 120 -23.31 -9.97 1.61
C LEU A 120 -24.11 -10.17 2.90
N SER A 121 -23.70 -9.53 4.00
CA SER A 121 -24.41 -9.61 5.28
C SER A 121 -25.72 -8.83 5.30
N VAL A 122 -25.90 -7.85 4.42
CA VAL A 122 -27.06 -6.93 4.43
C VAL A 122 -27.91 -7.06 3.16
N GLU A 123 -27.27 -7.33 2.03
CA GLU A 123 -27.94 -7.55 0.76
C GLU A 123 -28.15 -9.05 0.50
N THR A 124 -29.40 -9.44 0.26
CA THR A 124 -29.74 -10.78 -0.20
C THR A 124 -29.45 -10.87 -1.70
N LEU A 125 -28.17 -10.98 -2.06
CA LEU A 125 -27.75 -11.23 -3.44
C LEU A 125 -28.25 -12.62 -3.84
N GLN A 126 -28.84 -12.73 -5.04
CA GLN A 126 -29.34 -14.00 -5.59
C GLN A 126 -28.79 -14.24 -6.99
N GLY A 127 -28.69 -15.52 -7.36
CA GLY A 127 -28.25 -15.93 -8.69
C GLY A 127 -26.82 -15.49 -9.00
N GLN A 128 -26.63 -14.90 -10.18
CA GLN A 128 -25.31 -14.52 -10.70
C GLN A 128 -24.57 -13.52 -9.81
N ALA A 129 -25.26 -12.52 -9.26
CA ALA A 129 -24.63 -11.48 -8.44
C ALA A 129 -24.02 -12.04 -7.14
N PHE A 130 -24.62 -13.09 -6.58
CA PHE A 130 -24.06 -13.80 -5.43
C PHE A 130 -22.81 -14.61 -5.83
N ALA A 131 -22.86 -15.30 -6.97
CA ALA A 131 -21.73 -16.06 -7.47
C ALA A 131 -20.53 -15.16 -7.77
N ASP A 132 -20.76 -14.00 -8.40
CA ASP A 132 -19.71 -13.02 -8.70
C ASP A 132 -19.08 -12.49 -7.41
N ALA A 133 -19.89 -12.14 -6.40
CA ALA A 133 -19.40 -11.68 -5.10
C ALA A 133 -18.58 -12.77 -4.37
N MET A 134 -18.99 -14.04 -4.48
CA MET A 134 -18.24 -15.16 -3.90
C MET A 134 -16.91 -15.39 -4.62
N ILE A 135 -16.89 -15.30 -5.95
CA ILE A 135 -15.65 -15.40 -6.73
C ILE A 135 -14.70 -14.27 -6.34
N GLU A 136 -15.18 -13.03 -6.27
CA GLU A 136 -14.38 -11.88 -5.87
C GLU A 136 -13.80 -12.05 -4.45
N LEU A 137 -14.60 -12.58 -3.51
CA LEU A 137 -14.14 -12.89 -2.16
C LEU A 137 -13.00 -13.92 -2.17
N VAL A 138 -13.18 -15.04 -2.89
CA VAL A 138 -12.18 -16.11 -2.98
C VAL A 138 -10.90 -15.63 -3.67
N VAL A 139 -11.03 -14.83 -4.73
CA VAL A 139 -9.88 -14.23 -5.42
C VAL A 139 -9.07 -13.36 -4.47
N ASN A 140 -9.70 -12.51 -3.67
CA ASN A 140 -9.00 -11.69 -2.68
C ASN A 140 -8.26 -12.56 -1.64
N VAL A 141 -8.88 -13.64 -1.16
CA VAL A 141 -8.24 -14.60 -0.23
C VAL A 141 -6.99 -15.23 -0.86
N ILE A 142 -7.09 -15.69 -2.10
CA ILE A 142 -5.97 -16.28 -2.84
C ILE A 142 -4.85 -15.25 -3.01
N VAL A 143 -5.16 -14.01 -3.36
CA VAL A 143 -4.18 -12.92 -3.50
C VAL A 143 -3.42 -12.71 -2.19
N ILE A 144 -4.10 -12.65 -1.05
CA ILE A 144 -3.45 -12.52 0.27
C ILE A 144 -2.51 -13.69 0.54
N LEU A 145 -2.94 -14.92 0.27
CA LEU A 145 -2.12 -16.12 0.48
C LEU A 145 -0.85 -16.07 -0.40
N VAL A 146 -0.99 -15.73 -1.68
CA VAL A 146 0.15 -15.63 -2.62
C VAL A 146 1.13 -14.54 -2.17
N LEU A 147 0.63 -13.36 -1.80
CA LEU A 147 1.48 -12.25 -1.32
C LEU A 147 2.17 -12.61 0.01
N GLY A 148 1.45 -13.25 0.94
CA GLY A 148 2.01 -13.70 2.22
C GLY A 148 3.08 -14.77 2.06
N ILE A 149 2.88 -15.75 1.16
CA ILE A 149 3.89 -16.75 0.82
C ILE A 149 5.11 -16.08 0.19
N THR A 150 4.90 -15.15 -0.74
CA THR A 150 5.98 -14.40 -1.38
C THR A 150 6.80 -13.63 -0.35
N LEU A 151 6.14 -12.97 0.61
CA LEU A 151 6.81 -12.24 1.69
C LEU A 151 7.64 -13.17 2.57
N LYS A 152 7.11 -14.36 2.90
CA LYS A 152 7.82 -15.38 3.68
C LYS A 152 9.06 -15.88 2.95
N LEU A 153 8.97 -16.15 1.64
CA LEU A 153 10.09 -16.61 0.83
C LEU A 153 11.18 -15.54 0.73
N LEU A 154 10.80 -14.28 0.47
CA LEU A 154 11.72 -13.14 0.44
C LEU A 154 12.42 -12.93 1.78
N SER A 155 11.72 -13.16 2.89
CA SER A 155 12.32 -13.04 4.22
C SER A 155 13.33 -14.16 4.50
N ASN A 156 13.04 -15.39 4.08
CA ASN A 156 13.95 -16.52 4.28
C ASN A 156 15.25 -16.42 3.46
N THR A 157 15.22 -15.83 2.27
CA THR A 157 16.43 -15.66 1.43
C THR A 157 17.43 -14.67 2.02
N VAL A 158 16.99 -13.71 2.83
CA VAL A 158 17.86 -12.73 3.50
C VAL A 158 18.57 -13.34 4.72
N ASP A 159 17.90 -14.23 5.46
CA ASP A 159 18.42 -14.87 6.69
C ASP A 159 19.50 -15.95 6.40
N VAL A 160 19.45 -16.59 5.22
CA VAL A 160 20.43 -17.62 4.82
C VAL A 160 21.82 -17.03 4.52
N GLY A 161 21.92 -15.73 4.23
CA GLY A 161 23.20 -15.05 3.95
C GLY A 161 24.11 -14.87 5.17
N GLU A 162 23.54 -14.75 6.38
CA GLU A 162 24.32 -14.47 7.60
C GLU A 162 24.85 -15.73 8.31
N ARG A 163 24.26 -16.90 8.07
CA ARG A 163 24.71 -18.16 8.71
C ARG A 163 26.01 -18.74 8.15
N LYS A 164 26.62 -18.11 7.13
CA LYS A 164 27.87 -18.58 6.51
C LYS A 164 29.14 -17.92 7.08
N VAL A 165 29.05 -17.05 8.08
CA VAL A 165 30.23 -16.45 8.76
C VAL A 165 30.19 -16.73 10.27
N LYS A 166 30.12 -18.00 10.64
CA LYS A 166 30.56 -18.43 11.98
C LYS A 166 31.67 -19.45 11.81
N THR A 167 32.87 -18.94 11.51
CA THR A 167 34.10 -19.73 11.61
C THR A 167 34.27 -20.21 13.05
N PRO A 168 34.61 -21.48 13.29
CA PRO A 168 34.90 -21.97 14.63
C PRO A 168 36.11 -21.22 15.19
N SER A 169 35.99 -20.75 16.43
CA SER A 169 37.13 -20.21 17.17
C SER A 169 38.19 -21.31 17.29
N PRO A 170 39.47 -21.05 17.00
CA PRO A 170 40.51 -22.03 17.26
C PRO A 170 40.61 -22.18 18.78
N ASP A 171 40.30 -23.40 19.22
CA ASP A 171 40.61 -23.89 20.55
C ASP A 171 42.11 -23.68 20.79
N ARG A 172 42.45 -22.80 21.73
CA ARG A 172 43.81 -22.61 22.19
C ARG A 172 44.01 -23.52 23.38
N SER A 173 44.53 -24.72 23.08
CA SER A 173 45.24 -25.59 24.00
C SER A 173 46.48 -24.91 24.57
#